data_AF-A0A420CNI1-F1
#
_entry.id   AF-A0A420CNI1-F1
#
_cell.length_a   1.000
_cell.length_b   1.000
_cell.length_c   1.000
_cell.angle_alpha   90.00
_cell.angle_beta   90.00
_cell.angle_gamma   90.00
#
_symmetry.space_group_name_H-M   'P 1'
#
loop_
_entity.id
_entity.type
_entity.pdbx_description
1 polymer ?
#
loop_
_entity_poly.entity_id
_entity_poly.type
_entity_poly.pdbx_seq_one_letter_code
_entity_poly.pdbx_strand_id
1 'polypeptide(L)' 'MQIFRSAAYAIAALAFVGLAAAFAVSLTLVIGALLTVTLGARMLMGKTKRAPVYAKAKRREDVRVWNDGKGTIIDL' A
#
# COMPACT_ATOMS: atom_id res chain seq x y z
N MET A 1 55.03 -20.05 -4.41
CA MET A 1 53.66 -20.51 -4.04
C MET A 1 52.87 -19.50 -3.20
N GLN A 2 53.47 -18.81 -2.22
CA GLN A 2 52.75 -17.90 -1.32
C GLN A 2 52.14 -16.67 -2.01
N ILE A 3 52.89 -16.00 -2.91
CA ILE A 3 52.42 -14.81 -3.65
C ILE A 3 51.22 -15.11 -4.55
N PHE A 4 51.22 -16.26 -5.22
CA PHE A 4 50.10 -16.67 -6.07
C PHE A 4 48.84 -16.95 -5.25
N ARG A 5 48.98 -17.54 -4.06
CA ARG A 5 47.86 -17.78 -3.15
C ARG A 5 47.31 -16.46 -2.60
N SER A 6 48.16 -15.54 -2.17
CA SER A 6 47.72 -14.22 -1.70
C SER A 6 47.05 -13.41 -2.80
N ALA A 7 47.58 -13.45 -4.03
CA ALA A 7 46.95 -12.80 -5.19
C ALA A 7 45.58 -13.41 -5.51
N ALA A 8 45.45 -14.74 -5.46
CA ALA A 8 44.17 -15.42 -5.67
C ALA A 8 43.12 -15.01 -4.62
N TYR A 9 43.50 -14.91 -3.34
CA TYR A 9 42.58 -14.44 -2.29
C TYR A 9 42.19 -12.98 -2.47
N ALA A 10 43.12 -12.11 -2.88
CA ALA A 10 42.81 -10.71 -3.15
C ALA A 10 41.81 -10.54 -4.31
N ILE A 11 42.00 -11.29 -5.40
CA ILE A 11 41.08 -11.30 -6.54
C ILE A 11 39.72 -11.84 -6.13
N ALA A 12 39.68 -12.95 -5.37
CA ALA A 12 38.43 -13.52 -4.87
C ALA A 12 37.67 -12.54 -3.96
N ALA A 13 38.37 -11.82 -3.08
CA ALA A 13 37.77 -10.80 -2.23
C ALA A 13 37.19 -9.64 -3.06
N LEU A 14 37.94 -9.13 -4.03
CA LEU A 14 37.49 -8.10 -4.96
C LEU A 14 36.26 -8.54 -5.76
N ALA A 15 36.27 -9.77 -6.27
CA ALA A 15 35.13 -10.34 -6.99
C ALA A 15 33.89 -10.44 -6.09
N PHE A 16 34.06 -10.86 -4.84
CA PHE A 16 32.96 -10.95 -3.88
C PHE A 16 32.37 -9.58 -3.55
N VAL A 17 33.20 -8.58 -3.33
CA VAL A 17 32.74 -7.19 -3.10
C VAL A 17 32.03 -6.65 -4.34
N GLY A 18 32.56 -6.89 -5.54
CA GLY A 18 31.91 -6.50 -6.79
C GLY A 18 30.55 -7.17 -6.96
N LEU A 19 30.44 -8.46 -6.62
CA LEU A 19 29.19 -9.21 -6.67
C LEU A 19 28.18 -8.67 -5.64
N ALA A 20 28.61 -8.38 -4.42
CA ALA A 20 27.76 -7.77 -3.40
C ALA A 20 27.24 -6.38 -3.83
N ALA A 21 28.10 -5.56 -4.43
CA ALA A 21 27.72 -4.24 -4.95
C ALA A 21 26.72 -4.36 -6.11
N ALA A 22 26.99 -5.22 -7.10
CA ALA A 22 26.08 -5.47 -8.21
C ALA A 22 24.72 -6.01 -7.73
N PHE A 23 24.74 -6.90 -6.73
CA PHE A 23 23.53 -7.43 -6.11
C PHE A 23 22.72 -6.33 -5.41
N ALA A 24 23.37 -5.46 -4.63
CA ALA A 24 22.70 -4.33 -3.97
C ALA A 24 22.06 -3.36 -4.98
N VAL A 25 22.77 -3.05 -6.08
CA VAL A 25 22.24 -2.23 -7.18
C VAL A 25 21.04 -2.91 -7.81
N SER A 26 21.14 -4.20 -8.14
CA SER A 26 20.03 -4.98 -8.71
C SER A 26 18.80 -4.97 -7.81
N LEU A 27 18.98 -5.21 -6.51
CA LEU A 27 17.90 -5.20 -5.54
C LEU A 27 17.24 -3.83 -5.45
N THR A 28 18.03 -2.75 -5.46
CA THR A 28 17.54 -1.38 -5.46
C THR A 28 16.72 -1.08 -6.71
N LEU A 29 17.19 -1.51 -7.88
CA LEU A 29 16.47 -1.35 -9.15
C LEU A 29 15.14 -2.11 -9.15
N VAL A 30 15.12 -3.35 -8.66
CA VAL A 30 13.89 -4.15 -8.57
C VAL A 30 12.86 -3.47 -7.67
N ILE A 31 13.28 -3.03 -6.47
CA ILE A 31 12.41 -2.33 -5.53
C ILE A 31 11.91 -1.00 -6.13
N GLY A 32 12.80 -0.22 -6.73
CA GLY A 32 12.46 1.04 -7.39
C GLY A 32 11.47 0.84 -8.54
N ALA A 33 11.66 -0.20 -9.36
CA ALA A 33 10.75 -0.56 -10.44
C ALA A 33 9.37 -0.96 -9.91
N LEU A 34 9.31 -1.82 -8.88
CA LEU A 34 8.06 -2.21 -8.22
C LEU A 34 7.32 -0.98 -7.65
N LEU A 35 8.03 -0.09 -6.97
CA LEU A 35 7.45 1.14 -6.43
C LEU A 35 6.91 2.04 -7.55
N THR A 36 7.68 2.20 -8.63
CA THR A 36 7.28 3.02 -9.77
C THR A 36 6.05 2.45 -10.48
N VAL A 37 6.02 1.14 -10.71
CA VAL A 37 4.88 0.45 -11.35
C VAL A 37 3.65 0.51 -10.47
N THR A 38 3.77 0.25 -9.17
CA THR A 38 2.63 0.29 -8.25
C THR A 38 2.07 1.71 -8.10
N LEU A 39 2.93 2.72 -8.04
CA LEU A 39 2.50 4.11 -7.99
C LEU A 39 1.86 4.56 -9.31
N GLY A 40 2.46 4.19 -10.44
CA GLY A 40 1.90 4.43 -11.78
C GLY A 40 0.53 3.77 -11.95
N ALA A 41 0.41 2.50 -11.57
CA ALA A 41 -0.86 1.78 -11.57
C ALA A 41 -1.89 2.46 -10.67
N ARG A 42 -1.50 2.92 -9.48
CA ARG A 42 -2.39 3.68 -8.57
C ARG A 42 -2.83 5.02 -9.15
N MET A 43 -1.97 5.70 -9.89
CA MET A 43 -2.31 6.96 -10.57
C MET A 43 -3.28 6.73 -11.73
N LEU A 44 -3.14 5.62 -12.45
CA LEU A 44 -4.03 5.22 -13.54
C LEU A 44 -5.35 4.61 -13.05
N MET A 45 -5.35 3.95 -11.88
CA MET A 45 -6.57 3.48 -11.23
C MET A 45 -7.40 4.69 -10.79
N GLY A 46 -8.52 4.91 -11.48
CA GLY A 46 -9.51 5.89 -11.07
C GLY A 46 -9.91 5.66 -9.62
N LYS A 47 -9.89 6.73 -8.80
CA LYS A 47 -10.38 6.66 -7.43
C LYS A 47 -11.82 6.16 -7.49
N THR A 48 -12.07 4.95 -6.98
CA THR A 48 -13.42 4.50 -6.63
C THR A 48 -13.89 5.40 -5.49
N LYS A 49 -14.38 6.59 -5.85
CA LYS A 49 -15.08 7.45 -4.91
C LYS A 49 -16.24 6.62 -4.40
N ARG A 50 -16.18 6.21 -3.13
CA ARG A 50 -17.34 5.64 -2.44
C ARG A 50 -18.44 6.68 -2.62
N ALA A 51 -19.50 6.32 -3.35
CA ALA A 51 -20.58 7.24 -3.63
C ALA A 51 -21.03 7.84 -2.28
N PRO A 52 -21.08 9.17 -2.14
CA PRO A 52 -21.54 9.77 -0.91
C PRO A 52 -22.97 9.26 -0.67
N VAL A 53 -23.13 8.45 0.38
CA VAL A 53 -24.45 8.04 0.85
C VAL A 53 -25.00 9.24 1.61
N TYR A 54 -25.67 10.12 0.87
CA TYR A 54 -26.45 11.17 1.50
C TYR A 54 -27.56 10.51 2.29
N ALA A 55 -27.66 10.83 3.58
CA ALA A 55 -28.83 10.50 4.36
C ALA A 55 -30.03 11.12 3.64
N LYS A 56 -30.90 10.28 3.06
CA LYS A 56 -32.19 10.78 2.55
C LYS A 56 -32.91 11.33 3.77
N ALA A 57 -33.27 12.61 3.74
CA ALA A 57 -34.14 13.18 4.75
C ALA A 57 -35.42 12.34 4.77
N LYS A 58 -35.64 11.60 5.86
CA LYS A 58 -36.87 10.85 6.07
C LYS A 58 -38.00 11.88 5.99
N ARG A 59 -38.93 11.71 5.05
CA ARG A 59 -40.11 12.58 4.96
C ARG A 59 -40.82 12.54 6.32
N ARG A 60 -41.36 13.67 6.78
CA ARG A 60 -42.15 13.73 8.03
C ARG A 60 -43.29 12.69 8.09
N GLU A 61 -43.71 12.19 6.93
CA GLU A 61 -44.69 11.12 6.73
C GLU A 61 -44.23 9.75 7.27
N ASP A 62 -42.92 9.54 7.45
CA ASP A 62 -42.30 8.28 7.87
C ASP A 62 -41.87 8.28 9.35
N VAL A 63 -42.22 9.37 10.06
CA VAL A 63 -42.02 9.51 11.51
C VAL A 63 -43.27 8.94 12.18
N ARG A 64 -43.13 7.75 12.76
CA ARG A 64 -44.26 7.06 13.37
C ARG A 64 -44.35 7.48 14.83
N VAL A 65 -45.46 8.12 15.18
CA VAL A 65 -45.76 8.56 16.54
C VAL A 65 -46.88 7.69 17.08
N TRP A 66 -46.63 7.05 18.23
CA TRP A 66 -47.70 6.37 18.96
C TRP A 66 -47.61 6.63 20.46
N ASN A 67 -48.75 6.54 21.13
CA ASN A 67 -48.88 6.72 22.57
C ASN A 67 -49.13 5.35 23.20
N ASP A 68 -48.28 4.97 24.17
CA ASP A 68 -48.33 3.68 24.85
C ASP A 68 -49.14 3.73 26.17
N GLY A 69 -49.80 4.86 26.46
CA GLY A 69 -50.54 5.09 27.70
C GLY A 69 -49.68 5.52 28.89
N LYS A 70 -48.34 5.49 28.76
CA LYS A 70 -47.37 6.04 29.73
C LYS A 70 -46.58 7.22 29.17
N GLY A 71 -46.60 7.42 27.85
CA GLY A 71 -45.96 8.52 27.16
C GLY A 71 -46.13 8.45 25.64
N THR A 72 -45.58 9.46 24.95
CA THR A 72 -45.56 9.49 23.48
C THR A 72 -44.18 9.09 22.98
N ILE A 73 -44.12 8.09 22.10
CA ILE A 73 -42.89 7.61 21.47
C ILE A 73 -42.86 8.11 20.02
N ILE A 74 -41.72 8.68 19.63
CA ILE A 74 -41.48 9.21 18.28
C ILE A 74 -40.32 8.41 17.69
N ASP A 75 -40.61 7.58 16.70
CA ASP A 75 -39.61 6.82 15.95
C ASP A 75 -39.15 7.65 14.74
N LEU A 76 -37.94 8.21 14.85
CA LEU A 76 -37.32 9.12 13.88
C LEU A 76 -36.49 8.34 12.86
#